data_AF-A0A2D5MRL0-F1
#
_entry.id   AF-A0A2D5MRL0-F1
#
_cell.length_a   1.000
_cell.length_b   1.000
_cell.length_c   1.000
_cell.angle_alpha   90.00
_cell.angle_beta   90.00
_cell.angle_gamma   90.00
#
_symmetry.space_group_name_H-M   'P 1'
#
loop_
_entity.id
_entity.type
_entity.pdbx_description
1 polymer ?
#
loop_
_entity_poly.entity_id
_entity_poly.type
_entity_poly.pdbx_seq_one_letter_code
_entity_poly.pdbx_strand_id
1 'polypeptide(L)'
;MSEKKPVNIWSITGMNLLAWPGLGTFLAGRKLSGFIQSAISLAGAALTICLLFVLFKFASIGIESTEPIDSKLFIEQHKQLIIYGIVGIGMLAFTWFWAAISTYSIAKKLGSKIK
;
A
#
# COMPACT_ATOMS: atom_id res chain seq x y z
N MET A 1 6.39 21.30 29.44
CA MET A 1 5.57 21.30 28.22
C MET A 1 6.46 20.81 27.09
N SER A 2 6.35 19.56 26.64
CA SER A 2 7.30 18.98 25.68
C SER A 2 7.17 19.69 24.32
N GLU A 3 8.20 20.43 23.93
CA GLU A 3 8.34 21.01 22.59
C GLU A 3 8.29 19.88 21.55
N LYS A 4 7.12 19.66 20.97
CA LYS A 4 7.02 18.77 19.81
C LYS A 4 7.74 19.45 18.66
N LYS A 5 8.89 18.90 18.25
CA LYS A 5 9.62 19.31 17.05
C LYS A 5 8.61 19.54 15.90
N PRO A 6 8.72 20.66 15.17
CA PRO A 6 7.83 20.92 14.04
C PRO A 6 7.94 19.75 13.06
N VAL A 7 6.80 19.15 12.74
CA VAL A 7 6.76 17.96 11.90
C VAL A 7 7.27 18.34 10.51
N ASN A 8 8.41 17.78 10.11
CA ASN A 8 9.01 18.03 8.80
C ASN A 8 8.11 17.44 7.70
N ILE A 9 7.64 18.29 6.79
CA ILE A 9 6.75 17.87 5.71
C ILE A 9 7.40 16.83 4.79
N TRP A 10 8.70 16.92 4.54
CA TRP A 10 9.43 15.94 3.75
C TRP A 10 9.45 14.57 4.42
N SER A 11 9.57 14.55 5.75
CA SER A 11 9.46 13.31 6.53
C SER A 11 8.04 12.73 6.43
N ILE A 12 6.99 13.54 6.56
CA ILE A 12 5.60 13.08 6.38
C ILE A 12 5.40 12.50 4.98
N THR A 13 5.83 13.23 3.94
CA THR A 13 5.71 12.80 2.54
C THR A 13 6.44 11.51 2.28
N GLY A 14 7.71 11.40 2.71
CA GLY A 14 8.49 10.18 2.57
C GLY A 14 7.83 9.00 3.28
N MET A 15 7.31 9.22 4.50
CA MET A 15 6.64 8.16 5.24
C MET A 15 5.35 7.70 4.58
N ASN A 16 4.51 8.63 4.11
CA ASN A 16 3.21 8.29 3.51
C ASN A 16 3.30 7.71 2.10
N LEU A 17 4.30 8.13 1.30
CA LEU A 17 4.38 7.76 -0.12
C LEU A 17 5.43 6.70 -0.42
N LEU A 18 6.46 6.56 0.40
CA LEU A 18 7.57 5.64 0.15
C LEU A 18 7.62 4.51 1.18
N ALA A 19 7.40 4.80 2.46
CA ALA A 19 7.49 3.78 3.50
C ALA A 19 6.19 2.99 3.64
N TRP A 20 5.10 3.66 4.06
CA TRP A 20 3.81 3.02 4.27
C TRP A 20 2.64 4.01 4.25
N PRO A 21 1.61 3.79 3.42
CA PRO A 21 0.42 4.62 3.37
C PRO A 21 -0.25 4.74 4.75
N GLY A 22 -0.38 5.95 5.28
CA GLY A 22 -1.05 6.23 6.56
C GLY A 22 -0.14 6.59 7.72
N LEU A 23 1.14 6.19 7.71
CA LEU A 23 2.07 6.51 8.80
C LEU A 23 2.39 8.01 8.89
N GLY A 24 2.67 8.65 7.76
CA GLY A 24 2.89 10.09 7.71
C GLY A 24 1.64 10.88 8.12
N THR A 25 0.45 10.42 7.71
CA THR A 25 -0.84 11.02 8.09
C THR A 25 -1.07 10.93 9.59
N PHE A 26 -0.74 9.78 10.19
CA PHE A 26 -0.83 9.56 11.64
C PHE A 26 0.11 10.49 12.41
N LEU A 27 1.39 10.57 12.01
CA LEU A 27 2.40 11.41 12.65
C LEU A 27 2.14 12.91 12.49
N ALA A 28 1.51 13.32 11.39
CA ALA A 28 1.04 14.69 11.20
C ALA A 28 -0.16 15.08 12.09
N GLY A 29 -0.60 14.19 12.99
CA GLY A 29 -1.67 14.44 13.96
C GLY A 29 -3.07 14.05 13.48
N ARG A 30 -3.24 13.58 12.25
CA ARG A 30 -4.52 13.04 11.74
C ARG A 30 -4.66 11.56 12.10
N LYS A 31 -4.65 11.26 13.41
CA LYS A 31 -4.53 9.91 13.96
C LYS A 31 -5.56 8.92 13.40
N LEU A 32 -6.84 9.26 13.39
CA LEU A 32 -7.90 8.35 12.92
C LEU A 32 -7.73 8.02 11.43
N SER A 33 -7.55 9.04 10.58
CA SER A 33 -7.36 8.85 9.14
C SER A 33 -6.07 8.08 8.83
N GLY A 34 -4.98 8.36 9.53
CA GLY A 34 -3.72 7.63 9.36
C GLY A 34 -3.83 6.18 9.81
N PHE A 35 -4.53 5.91 10.92
CA PHE A 35 -4.77 4.54 11.38
C PHE A 35 -5.60 3.73 10.38
N ILE A 36 -6.69 4.31 9.87
CA ILE A 36 -7.54 3.64 8.86
C ILE A 36 -6.74 3.37 7.57
N GLN A 37 -5.97 4.35 7.08
CA GLN A 37 -5.10 4.19 5.91
C GLN A 37 -4.11 3.04 6.11
N SER A 38 -3.41 3.02 7.25
CA SER A 38 -2.44 1.98 7.57
C SER A 38 -3.08 0.60 7.70
N ALA A 39 -4.27 0.50 8.30
CA ALA A 39 -4.99 -0.77 8.47
C ALA A 39 -5.49 -1.34 7.14
N ILE A 40 -6.07 -0.49 6.27
CA ILE A 40 -6.49 -0.90 4.93
C ILE A 40 -5.26 -1.29 4.08
N SER A 41 -4.15 -0.55 4.21
CA SER A 41 -2.91 -0.86 3.51
C SER A 41 -2.34 -2.22 3.97
N LEU A 42 -2.42 -2.53 5.28
CA LEU A 42 -2.00 -3.83 5.82
C LEU A 42 -2.86 -4.98 5.30
N ALA A 43 -4.18 -4.81 5.31
CA ALA A 43 -5.10 -5.80 4.73
C ALA A 43 -4.83 -5.98 3.22
N GLY A 44 -4.62 -4.88 2.50
CA GLY A 44 -4.26 -4.90 1.08
C GLY A 44 -2.97 -5.67 0.82
N ALA A 45 -1.91 -5.37 1.58
CA ALA A 45 -0.62 -6.05 1.49
C ALA A 45 -0.74 -7.56 1.79
N ALA A 46 -1.47 -7.93 2.83
CA ALA A 46 -1.70 -9.33 3.18
C ALA A 46 -2.41 -10.09 2.04
N LEU A 47 -3.42 -9.47 1.42
CA LEU A 47 -4.11 -10.06 0.27
C LEU A 47 -3.22 -10.11 -0.98
N THR A 48 -2.38 -9.10 -1.23
CA THR A 48 -1.43 -9.09 -2.36
C THR A 48 -0.42 -10.25 -2.28
N ILE A 49 -0.07 -10.72 -1.08
CA ILE A 49 0.78 -11.92 -0.91
C ILE A 49 0.17 -13.14 -1.62
N CYS A 50 -1.17 -13.28 -1.66
CA CYS A 50 -1.82 -14.37 -2.39
C CYS A 50 -1.45 -14.37 -3.88
N LEU A 51 -1.44 -13.21 -4.53
CA LEU A 51 -1.04 -13.10 -5.93
C LEU A 51 0.47 -13.32 -6.10
N LEU A 52 1.31 -12.79 -5.21
CA LEU A 52 2.75 -13.03 -5.26
C LEU A 52 3.07 -14.53 -5.16
N PHE A 53 2.36 -15.26 -4.31
CA PHE A 53 2.49 -16.71 -4.20
C PHE A 53 2.12 -17.43 -5.51
N VAL A 54 0.99 -17.05 -6.13
CA VAL A 54 0.57 -17.63 -7.42
C VAL A 54 1.57 -17.33 -8.52
N LEU A 55 2.05 -16.08 -8.62
CA LEU A 55 3.07 -15.69 -9.60
C LEU A 55 4.40 -16.42 -9.37
N PHE A 56 4.80 -16.60 -8.12
CA PHE A 56 5.99 -17.37 -7.77
C PHE A 56 5.84 -18.83 -8.20
N LYS A 57 4.71 -19.48 -7.90
CA LYS A 57 4.43 -20.86 -8.34
C LYS A 57 4.44 -20.99 -9.86
N PHE A 58 3.83 -20.03 -10.56
CA PHE A 58 3.85 -20.01 -12.03
C PHE A 58 5.28 -19.89 -12.57
N ALA A 59 6.09 -18.98 -12.02
CA ALA A 59 7.48 -18.79 -12.41
C ALA A 59 8.34 -20.03 -12.11
N SER A 60 8.17 -20.68 -10.95
CA SER A 60 8.90 -21.90 -10.60
C SER A 60 8.64 -23.04 -11.59
N ILE A 61 7.37 -23.26 -11.96
CA ILE A 61 7.01 -24.30 -12.95
C ILE A 61 7.66 -23.99 -14.30
N GLY A 62 7.71 -22.70 -14.70
CA GLY A 62 8.31 -22.28 -15.96
C GLY A 62 9.83 -22.44 -16.02
N ILE A 63 10.50 -22.54 -14.88
CA ILE A 63 11.95 -22.80 -14.79
C ILE A 63 12.25 -24.31 -14.82
N GLU A 64 11.40 -25.14 -14.20
CA GLU A 64 11.63 -26.58 -14.07
C GLU A 64 11.09 -27.42 -15.25
N SER A 65 10.08 -26.92 -15.97
CA SER A 65 9.39 -27.70 -17.01
C SER A 65 9.89 -27.39 -18.42
N THR A 66 10.21 -28.44 -19.17
CA THR A 66 10.46 -28.38 -20.63
C THR A 66 9.17 -28.29 -21.43
N GLU A 67 8.02 -28.62 -20.82
CA GLU A 67 6.70 -28.57 -21.46
C GLU A 67 6.01 -27.22 -21.22
N PRO A 68 5.29 -26.68 -22.22
CA PRO A 68 4.60 -25.40 -22.12
C PRO A 68 3.47 -25.44 -21.08
N ILE A 69 3.44 -24.44 -20.22
CA ILE A 69 2.42 -24.31 -19.16
C ILE A 69 1.04 -24.06 -19.77
N ASP A 70 0.07 -24.90 -19.44
CA ASP A 70 -1.34 -24.59 -19.67
C ASP A 70 -1.79 -23.46 -18.72
N SER A 71 -1.68 -22.24 -19.24
CA SER A 71 -1.99 -21.02 -18.51
C SER A 71 -3.47 -20.94 -18.13
N LYS A 72 -4.38 -21.51 -18.94
CA LYS A 72 -5.82 -21.47 -18.63
C LYS A 72 -6.15 -22.38 -17.45
N LEU A 73 -5.61 -23.59 -17.46
CA LEU A 73 -5.79 -24.54 -16.36
C LEU A 73 -5.20 -24.00 -15.06
N PHE A 74 -4.00 -23.41 -15.13
CA PHE A 74 -3.34 -22.81 -13.96
C PHE A 74 -4.15 -21.65 -13.36
N ILE A 75 -4.69 -20.76 -14.20
CA ILE A 75 -5.53 -19.64 -13.75
C ILE A 75 -6.81 -20.15 -13.10
N GLU A 76 -7.49 -21.14 -13.67
CA GLU A 76 -8.71 -21.70 -13.07
C GLU A 76 -8.42 -22.37 -11.72
N GLN A 77 -7.29 -23.10 -11.59
CA GLN A 77 -6.87 -23.71 -10.32
C GLN A 77 -6.58 -22.67 -9.21
N HIS A 78 -6.04 -21.51 -9.56
CA HIS A 78 -5.63 -20.47 -8.61
C HIS A 78 -6.54 -19.24 -8.59
N LYS A 79 -7.71 -19.32 -9.22
CA LYS A 79 -8.64 -18.20 -9.46
C LYS A 79 -8.95 -17.39 -8.21
N GLN A 80 -9.26 -18.05 -7.09
CA GLN A 80 -9.59 -17.34 -5.84
C GLN A 80 -8.41 -16.53 -5.30
N LEU A 81 -7.20 -17.09 -5.30
CA LEU A 81 -5.99 -16.42 -4.84
C LEU A 81 -5.66 -15.21 -5.73
N ILE A 82 -5.87 -15.34 -7.05
CA ILE A 82 -5.71 -14.24 -8.00
C ILE A 82 -6.70 -13.11 -7.68
N ILE A 83 -7.98 -13.43 -7.47
CA ILE A 83 -9.01 -12.44 -7.10
C ILE A 83 -8.62 -11.72 -5.81
N TYR A 84 -8.24 -12.46 -4.76
CA TYR A 84 -7.81 -11.86 -3.50
C TYR A 84 -6.63 -10.92 -3.68
N GLY A 85 -5.61 -11.32 -4.43
CA GLY A 85 -4.47 -10.43 -4.64
C GLY A 85 -4.76 -9.23 -5.54
N ILE A 86 -5.67 -9.33 -6.52
CA ILE A 86 -6.17 -8.17 -7.28
C ILE A 86 -6.89 -7.19 -6.34
N VAL A 87 -7.76 -7.69 -5.47
CA VAL A 87 -8.42 -6.87 -4.43
C VAL A 87 -7.38 -6.22 -3.53
N GLY A 88 -6.36 -6.96 -3.10
CA GLY A 88 -5.26 -6.45 -2.29
C GLY A 88 -4.51 -5.29 -2.96
N ILE A 89 -4.15 -5.45 -4.25
CA ILE A 89 -3.52 -4.38 -5.04
C ILE A 89 -4.44 -3.16 -5.14
N GLY A 90 -5.74 -3.37 -5.37
CA GLY A 90 -6.73 -2.29 -5.40
C GLY A 90 -6.78 -1.51 -4.08
N MET A 91 -6.77 -2.21 -2.94
CA MET A 91 -6.75 -1.58 -1.61
C MET A 91 -5.46 -0.80 -1.37
N LEU A 92 -4.31 -1.33 -1.78
CA LEU A 92 -3.02 -0.63 -1.70
C LEU A 92 -3.01 0.63 -2.57
N ALA A 93 -3.43 0.53 -3.83
CA ALA A 93 -3.48 1.68 -4.73
C ALA A 93 -4.40 2.77 -4.17
N PHE A 94 -5.59 2.39 -3.70
CA PHE A 94 -6.53 3.32 -3.06
C PHE A 94 -5.92 4.03 -1.85
N THR A 95 -5.28 3.28 -0.95
CA THR A 95 -4.64 3.86 0.25
C THR A 95 -3.46 4.76 -0.11
N TRP A 96 -2.70 4.45 -1.15
CA TRP A 96 -1.64 5.32 -1.67
C TRP A 96 -2.17 6.65 -2.19
N PHE A 97 -3.23 6.63 -3.02
CA PHE A 97 -3.86 7.86 -3.50
C PHE A 97 -4.42 8.69 -2.33
N TRP A 98 -5.06 8.04 -1.36
CA TRP A 98 -5.58 8.72 -0.18
C TRP A 98 -4.46 9.31 0.69
N ALA A 99 -3.34 8.61 0.87
CA ALA A 99 -2.16 9.10 1.56
C ALA A 99 -1.53 10.30 0.84
N ALA A 100 -1.52 10.30 -0.50
CA ALA A 100 -1.05 11.44 -1.31
C ALA A 100 -1.91 12.69 -1.10
N ILE A 101 -3.24 12.56 -1.19
CA ILE A 101 -4.19 13.65 -0.93
C ILE A 101 -4.04 14.15 0.51
N SER A 102 -3.88 13.24 1.47
CA SER A 102 -3.69 13.58 2.88
C SER A 102 -2.42 14.40 3.09
N THR A 103 -1.31 13.97 2.49
CA THR A 103 -0.01 14.65 2.52
C THR A 103 -0.10 16.05 1.93
N TYR A 104 -0.72 16.20 0.74
CA TYR A 104 -0.95 17.50 0.12
C TYR A 104 -1.79 18.43 1.01
N SER A 105 -2.87 17.92 1.59
CA SER A 105 -3.73 18.68 2.51
C SER A 105 -2.98 19.13 3.78
N ILE A 106 -2.09 18.28 4.31
CA ILE A 106 -1.22 18.63 5.45
C ILE A 106 -0.21 19.72 5.04
N ALA A 107 0.45 19.57 3.89
CA ALA A 107 1.39 20.56 3.35
C ALA A 107 0.73 21.93 3.18
N LYS A 108 -0.46 21.97 2.57
CA LYS A 108 -1.22 23.21 2.36
C LYS A 108 -1.54 23.90 3.69
N LYS A 109 -1.94 23.15 4.72
CA LYS A 109 -2.27 23.68 6.05
C LYS A 109 -1.05 24.21 6.79
N LEU A 110 0.12 23.60 6.58
CA LEU A 110 1.39 24.08 7.15
C LEU A 110 1.84 25.36 6.43
N GLY A 111 1.77 25.40 5.10
CA GLY A 111 2.12 26.58 4.32
C GLY A 111 1.22 27.79 4.61
N SER A 112 -0.08 27.57 4.85
CA SER A 112 -1.01 28.64 5.22
C SER A 112 -0.81 29.20 6.63
N LYS A 113 -0.10 28.49 7.52
CA LYS A 113 0.20 28.96 8.88
C LYS A 113 1.47 29.81 8.96
N ILE A 114 2.27 29.82 7.89
CA ILE A 114 3.55 30.54 7.82
C ILE A 114 3.38 31.91 7.16
N LYS A 115 2.27 32.13 6.43
CA LYS A 115 1.83 33.44 5.95
C LYS A 115 0.96 34.14 6.99
#